data_AF-A0ABD5N8H5-F1
#
_entry.id   AF-A0ABD5N8H5-F1
#
_cell.length_a   1.000
_cell.length_b   1.000
_cell.length_c   1.000
_cell.angle_alpha   90.00
_cell.angle_beta   90.00
_cell.angle_gamma   90.00
#
_symmetry.space_group_name_H-M   'P 1'
#
loop_
_entity.id
_entity.type
_entity.pdbx_description
1 polymer ?
#
loop_
_entity_poly.entity_id
_entity_poly.type
_entity_poly.pdbx_seq_one_letter_code
_entity_poly.pdbx_strand_id
1 'polypeptide(L)' 'MAGKKFFRCNVCNDIHYGLKPPRLCPTCNVENAYVEVTGDEASWVMKG' A
#
# COMPACT_ATOMS: atom_id res chain seq x y z
N MET A 1 11.61 -12.75 12.23
CA MET A 1 11.91 -12.22 10.88
C MET A 1 10.73 -11.39 10.44
N ALA A 2 10.92 -10.11 10.08
CA ALA A 2 9.81 -9.31 9.57
C ALA A 2 9.54 -9.71 8.11
N GLY A 3 8.37 -10.30 7.85
CA GLY A 3 7.92 -10.62 6.49
C GLY A 3 7.54 -9.36 5.72
N LYS A 4 7.50 -9.46 4.39
CA LYS A 4 6.90 -8.43 3.54
C LYS A 4 5.42 -8.27 3.88
N LYS A 5 4.91 -7.04 3.75
CA LYS A 5 3.55 -6.64 4.07
C LYS A 5 2.94 -5.85 2.92
N PHE A 6 1.63 -5.73 2.93
CA PHE A 6 0.89 -4.88 2.00
C PHE A 6 0.68 -3.51 2.60
N PHE A 7 0.80 -2.50 1.76
CA PHE A 7 0.54 -1.11 2.11
C PHE A 7 -0.38 -0.51 1.07
N ARG A 8 -1.46 0.14 1.51
CA ARG A 8 -2.38 0.87 0.63
C ARG A 8 -2.21 2.37 0.79
N CYS A 9 -2.14 3.10 -0.32
CA CYS A 9 -2.29 4.55 -0.31
C CYS A 9 -3.72 4.93 0.10
N ASN A 10 -3.89 5.66 1.19
CA ASN A 10 -5.21 6.09 1.67
C ASN A 10 -5.87 7.19 0.81
N VAL A 11 -5.16 7.71 -0.19
CA VAL A 11 -5.67 8.71 -1.15
C VAL A 11 -6.19 8.07 -2.43
N CYS A 12 -5.39 7.21 -3.06
CA CYS A 12 -5.68 6.68 -4.41
C CYS A 12 -5.83 5.16 -4.47
N ASN A 13 -5.72 4.46 -3.35
CA ASN A 13 -5.81 3.00 -3.24
C ASN A 13 -4.69 2.20 -3.93
N ASP A 14 -3.59 2.84 -4.34
CA ASP A 14 -2.40 2.13 -4.81
C ASP A 14 -1.88 1.12 -3.77
N ILE A 15 -1.57 -0.10 -4.22
CA ILE A 15 -1.08 -1.20 -3.36
C ILE A 15 0.42 -1.42 -3.57
N HIS A 16 1.19 -1.31 -2.49
CA HIS A 16 2.62 -1.60 -2.45
C HIS A 16 2.90 -2.84 -1.59
N TYR A 17 3.66 -3.80 -2.12
CA TYR A 17 4.10 -5.00 -1.39
C TYR A 17 5.59 -4.94 -1.09
N GLY A 18 5.97 -4.83 0.19
CA GLY A 18 7.35 -4.59 0.58
C GLY A 18 7.62 -4.74 2.07
N LEU A 19 8.85 -4.47 2.51
CA LEU A 19 9.17 -4.40 3.94
C LEU A 19 8.72 -3.07 4.56
N LYS A 20 8.63 -2.01 3.74
CA LYS A 20 8.23 -0.65 4.09
C LYS A 20 7.51 -0.03 2.90
N PRO A 21 6.58 0.92 3.12
CA PRO A 21 5.96 1.66 2.03
C PRO A 21 6.90 2.72 1.45
N PRO A 22 6.66 3.18 0.21
CA PRO A 22 7.37 4.32 -0.33
C PRO A 22 6.97 5.62 0.38
N ARG A 23 7.90 6.57 0.46
CA ARG A 23 7.63 7.91 1.01
C ARG A 23 6.65 8.69 0.14
N LEU A 24 6.80 8.62 -1.19
CA LEU A 24 5.96 9.31 -2.15
C LEU A 24 5.14 8.28 -2.93
N CYS A 25 3.82 8.45 -3.02
CA CYS A 25 2.99 7.59 -3.85
C CYS A 25 3.31 7.82 -5.35
N PRO A 26 3.64 6.76 -6.12
CA PRO A 26 3.93 6.89 -7.55
C PRO A 26 2.69 7.21 -8.39
N THR A 27 1.49 7.03 -7.82
CA THR A 27 0.23 7.18 -8.53
C THR A 27 -0.41 8.57 -8.31
N CYS A 28 -0.42 9.06 -7.06
CA CYS A 28 -1.05 10.35 -6.72
C CYS A 28 -0.09 11.41 -6.17
N ASN A 29 1.20 11.10 -6.04
CA ASN A 29 2.24 12.02 -5.58
C ASN A 29 2.02 12.61 -4.17
N VAL A 30 1.19 11.98 -3.34
CA VAL A 30 1.06 12.36 -1.92
C VAL A 30 2.14 11.67 -1.08
N GLU A 31 2.75 12.44 -0.18
CA GLU A 31 3.76 11.96 0.76
C GLU A 31 3.14 11.25 1.97
N ASN A 32 3.78 10.17 2.43
CA ASN A 32 3.46 9.43 3.66
C ASN A 32 1.99 8.98 3.76
N ALA A 33 1.35 8.69 2.63
CA ALA A 33 -0.06 8.31 2.54
C ALA A 33 -0.31 6.79 2.67
N TYR A 34 0.74 5.97 2.81
CA TYR A 34 0.59 4.52 2.87
C TYR A 34 0.32 4.01 4.28
N VAL A 35 -0.69 3.16 4.41
CA VAL A 35 -1.03 2.43 5.63
C VAL A 35 -0.86 0.94 5.40
N GLU A 36 -0.41 0.21 6.42
CA GLU A 36 -0.33 -1.25 6.37
C GLU A 36 -1.74 -1.85 6.32
N VAL A 37 -1.95 -2.84 5.46
CA VAL A 37 -3.23 -3.50 5.25
C VAL A 37 -3.08 -5.02 5.23
N THR A 38 -4.19 -5.73 5.43
CA THR A 38 -4.21 -7.19 5.34
C THR A 38 -4.12 -7.64 3.88
N GLY A 39 -3.68 -8.89 3.66
CA GLY A 39 -3.68 -9.46 2.32
C GLY A 39 -5.08 -9.60 1.71
N ASP A 40 -6.10 -9.77 2.55
CA ASP A 40 -7.50 -9.84 2.13
C ASP A 40 -8.00 -8.48 1.59
N GLU A 41 -7.71 -7.40 2.31
CA GLU A 41 -8.04 -6.04 1.88
C GLU A 41 -7.29 -5.67 0.59
N ALA A 42 -6.00 -5.97 0.52
CA ALA A 42 -5.20 -5.74 -0.67
C ALA A 42 -5.74 -6.52 -1.88
N SER A 43 -6.17 -7.78 -1.67
CA SER A 43 -6.82 -8.58 -2.71
C SER A 43 -8.12 -7.95 -3.21
N TRP A 44 -8.94 -7.39 -2.31
CA TRP A 44 -10.18 -6.73 -2.69
C TRP A 44 -9.91 -5.49 -3.54
N VAL A 45 -8.96 -4.66 -3.13
CA VAL A 45 -8.58 -3.42 -3.84
C VAL A 45 -7.97 -3.70 -5.21
N MET A 46 -7.15 -4.75 -5.34
CA MET A 46 -6.53 -5.14 -6.61
C MET A 46 -7.49 -5.79 -7.62
N LYS A 47 -8.66 -6.28 -7.18
CA LYS A 47 -9.62 -6.96 -8.07
C LYS A 47 -10.53 -6.02 -8.85
N GLY A 48 -10.71 -4.78 -8.39
CA GLY A 48 -11.59 -3.79 -9.03
C GLY A 48 -13.06 -4.04 -8.76
#